data_AF-A0A9P8KDD2-F1
#
_entry.id   AF-A0A9P8KDD2-F1
#
_cell.length_a   1.000
_cell.length_b   1.000
_cell.length_c   1.000
_cell.angle_alpha   90.00
_cell.angle_beta   90.00
_cell.angle_gamma   90.00
#
_symmetry.space_group_name_H-M   'P 1'
#
loop_
_entity.id
_entity.type
_entity.pdbx_description
1 polymer ?
#
loop_
_entity_poly.entity_id
_entity_poly.type
_entity_poly.pdbx_seq_one_letter_code
_entity_poly.pdbx_strand_id
1 'polypeptide(L)'
;MTAPVYFLSHGTAFLLQNDSRVRDYWRKIGQEALDNGCKGVIMMAAHWNVNGDNQIRVAMKPEPGMMPLTNAHPDIWKNSKPNTDIQIGKRVIQILNDAGIDT
;
A
#
# COMPACT_ATOMS: atom_id res chain seq x y z
N MET A 1 -10.71 -13.40 14.61
CA MET A 1 -11.04 -12.43 13.54
C MET A 1 -9.92 -12.46 12.52
N THR A 2 -10.25 -12.58 11.24
CA THR A 2 -9.30 -12.48 10.12
C THR A 2 -9.21 -11.02 9.67
N ALA A 3 -8.04 -10.55 9.25
CA ALA A 3 -7.90 -9.23 8.66
C ALA A 3 -8.67 -9.17 7.32
N PRO A 4 -9.35 -8.05 7.00
CA PRO A 4 -10.05 -7.92 5.72
C PRO A 4 -9.05 -7.91 4.56
N VAL A 5 -9.43 -8.52 3.44
CA VAL A 5 -8.65 -8.54 2.20
C VAL A 5 -9.45 -7.81 1.13
N TYR A 6 -8.83 -6.82 0.51
CA TYR A 6 -9.43 -6.05 -0.57
C TYR A 6 -8.64 -6.25 -1.86
N PHE A 7 -9.35 -6.50 -2.95
CA PHE A 7 -8.80 -6.42 -4.31
C PHE A 7 -9.39 -5.19 -4.99
N LEU A 8 -8.54 -4.18 -5.19
CA LEU A 8 -8.95 -2.87 -5.67
C LEU A 8 -8.21 -2.54 -6.97
N SER A 9 -8.89 -1.84 -7.88
CA SER A 9 -8.23 -1.26 -9.06
C SER A 9 -7.11 -0.31 -8.63
N HIS A 10 -5.96 -0.27 -9.29
CA HIS A 10 -4.92 0.70 -8.92
C HIS A 10 -5.37 2.17 -9.10
N GLY A 11 -6.43 2.40 -9.88
CA GLY A 11 -7.00 3.72 -10.13
C GLY A 11 -6.05 4.63 -10.91
N THR A 12 -6.31 5.94 -10.85
CA THR A 12 -5.37 6.97 -11.30
C THR A 12 -5.34 8.08 -10.27
N ALA A 13 -4.36 8.98 -10.33
CA ALA A 13 -4.32 10.15 -9.45
C ALA A 13 -5.61 11.00 -9.50
N PHE A 14 -6.36 10.93 -10.61
CA PHE A 14 -7.66 11.60 -10.74
C PHE A 14 -8.69 11.15 -9.71
N LEU A 15 -8.58 9.91 -9.18
CA LEU A 15 -9.45 9.41 -8.11
C LEU A 15 -9.35 10.27 -6.85
N LEU A 16 -8.19 10.88 -6.59
CA LEU A 16 -7.96 11.66 -5.39
C LEU A 16 -8.62 13.05 -5.44
N GLN A 17 -8.87 13.58 -6.64
CA GLN A 17 -9.39 14.94 -6.83
C GLN A 17 -10.82 15.01 -7.35
N ASN A 18 -11.35 13.92 -7.92
CA ASN A 18 -12.72 13.88 -8.44
C ASN A 18 -13.65 13.12 -7.53
N ASP A 19 -14.87 13.63 -7.41
CA ASP A 19 -15.96 12.93 -6.75
C ASP A 19 -16.34 11.70 -7.56
N SER A 20 -16.34 10.54 -6.91
CA SER A 20 -16.74 9.28 -7.53
C SER A 20 -17.14 8.25 -6.48
N ARG A 21 -18.05 7.35 -6.85
CA ARG A 21 -18.45 6.21 -6.01
C ARG A 21 -17.25 5.34 -5.60
N VAL A 22 -16.23 5.24 -6.44
CA VAL A 22 -15.00 4.47 -6.14
C VAL A 22 -14.21 5.15 -5.03
N ARG A 23 -14.02 6.47 -5.12
CA ARG A 23 -13.33 7.24 -4.06
C ARG A 23 -14.05 7.12 -2.72
N ASP A 24 -15.37 7.24 -2.73
CA ASP A 24 -16.16 7.17 -1.50
C ASP A 24 -16.11 5.77 -0.86
N TYR A 25 -16.11 4.72 -1.69
CA TYR A 25 -15.90 3.35 -1.22
C TYR A 25 -14.51 3.15 -0.59
N TRP A 26 -13.45 3.67 -1.23
CA TRP A 26 -12.08 3.58 -0.69
C TRP A 26 -11.94 4.32 0.64
N ARG A 27 -12.56 5.50 0.76
CA ARG A 27 -12.59 6.26 2.01
C ARG A 27 -13.31 5.48 3.11
N LYS A 28 -14.45 4.85 2.78
CA LYS A 28 -15.22 4.03 3.72
C LYS A 28 -14.37 2.88 4.27
N ILE A 29 -13.75 2.05 3.43
CA ILE A 29 -12.97 0.90 3.90
C ILE A 29 -11.71 1.32 4.66
N GLY A 30 -11.12 2.47 4.32
CA GLY A 30 -10.03 3.07 5.07
C GLY A 30 -10.46 3.51 6.48
N GLN A 31 -11.62 4.16 6.58
CA GLN A 31 -12.19 4.55 7.87
C GLN A 31 -12.56 3.31 8.71
N GLU A 32 -13.18 2.30 8.11
CA GLU A 32 -13.49 1.04 8.81
C GLU A 32 -12.22 0.36 9.34
N ALA A 33 -11.10 0.39 8.60
CA ALA A 33 -9.83 -0.13 9.08
C ALA A 33 -9.32 0.64 10.32
N LEU A 34 -9.45 1.97 10.33
CA LEU A 34 -9.09 2.81 11.48
C LEU A 34 -10.00 2.52 12.68
N ASP A 35 -11.32 2.45 12.47
CA ASP A 35 -12.32 2.22 13.51
C ASP A 35 -12.14 0.84 14.17
N ASN A 36 -11.67 -0.15 13.41
CA ASN A 36 -11.35 -1.49 13.91
C ASN A 36 -9.91 -1.60 14.46
N GLY A 37 -9.16 -0.50 14.52
CA GLY A 37 -7.83 -0.46 15.12
C GLY A 37 -6.75 -1.21 14.32
N CYS A 38 -6.90 -1.33 12.99
CA CYS A 38 -5.87 -1.88 12.11
C CYS A 38 -4.53 -1.17 12.35
N LYS A 39 -3.46 -1.95 12.54
CA LYS A 39 -2.12 -1.43 12.86
C LYS A 39 -1.22 -1.23 11.66
N GLY A 40 -1.59 -1.80 10.52
CA GLY A 40 -0.82 -1.69 9.28
C GLY A 40 -1.57 -2.30 8.10
N VAL A 41 -1.02 -2.05 6.92
CA VAL A 41 -1.53 -2.57 5.65
C VAL A 41 -0.37 -3.23 4.92
N ILE A 42 -0.57 -4.48 4.48
CA ILE A 42 0.32 -5.12 3.50
C ILE A 42 -0.31 -4.87 2.12
N MET A 43 0.44 -4.23 1.23
CA MET A 43 -0.04 -3.84 -0.10
C MET A 43 0.80 -4.52 -1.19
N MET A 44 0.13 -5.15 -2.15
CA MET A 44 0.72 -5.68 -3.37
C MET A 44 0.11 -4.93 -4.57
N ALA A 45 0.95 -4.46 -5.50
CA ALA A 45 0.52 -3.66 -6.63
C ALA A 45 0.96 -4.26 -7.96
N ALA A 46 0.10 -4.17 -8.98
CA ALA A 46 0.31 -4.77 -10.30
C ALA A 46 1.54 -4.23 -11.07
N HIS A 47 2.03 -3.04 -10.69
CA HIS A 47 3.17 -2.38 -11.36
C HIS A 47 4.50 -2.55 -10.61
N TRP A 48 4.53 -3.28 -9.50
CA TRP A 48 5.76 -3.53 -8.75
C TRP A 48 6.41 -4.82 -9.21
N ASN A 49 7.00 -4.76 -10.42
CA ASN A 49 7.69 -5.91 -10.99
C ASN A 49 9.05 -6.13 -10.34
N VAL A 50 9.46 -7.39 -10.26
CA VAL A 50 10.82 -7.79 -9.92
C VAL A 50 11.33 -8.77 -10.98
N ASN A 51 12.61 -8.66 -11.32
CA ASN A 51 13.26 -9.57 -12.25
C ASN A 51 13.74 -10.84 -11.55
N GLY A 52 13.65 -11.98 -12.22
CA GLY A 52 14.10 -13.27 -11.71
C GLY A 52 12.93 -14.17 -11.29
N ASP A 53 13.19 -15.47 -11.27
CA ASP A 53 12.19 -16.46 -10.91
C ASP A 53 11.98 -16.50 -9.39
N ASN A 54 10.76 -16.84 -8.96
CA ASN A 54 10.43 -17.10 -7.55
C ASN A 54 10.80 -15.96 -6.58
N GLN A 55 10.69 -14.70 -7.03
CA GLN A 55 11.16 -13.54 -6.28
C GLN A 55 10.05 -12.57 -5.88
N ILE A 56 10.10 -12.07 -4.64
CA ILE A 56 9.26 -11.01 -4.12
C ILE A 56 10.11 -10.00 -3.33
N ARG A 57 10.15 -8.73 -3.74
CA ARG A 57 10.83 -7.69 -2.95
C ARG A 57 9.88 -7.06 -1.93
N VAL A 58 10.33 -7.00 -0.68
CA VAL A 58 9.61 -6.27 0.38
C VAL A 58 10.21 -4.88 0.54
N ALA A 59 9.44 -3.85 0.16
CA ALA A 59 9.88 -2.46 0.24
C ALA A 59 9.91 -1.99 1.71
N MET A 60 11.10 -1.70 2.24
CA MET A 60 11.31 -1.34 3.66
C MET A 60 12.09 -0.04 3.85
N LYS A 61 12.05 0.90 2.90
CA LYS A 61 12.75 2.18 3.05
C LYS A 61 12.17 2.93 4.28
N PRO A 62 12.98 3.27 5.30
CA PRO A 62 12.55 4.17 6.37
C PRO A 62 12.25 5.54 5.78
N GLU A 63 11.16 6.18 6.23
CA GLU A 63 10.73 7.51 5.76
C GLU A 63 10.72 7.62 4.22
N PRO A 64 9.88 6.81 3.54
CA PRO A 64 9.81 6.86 2.09
C PRO A 64 9.38 8.26 1.64
N GLY A 65 10.10 8.80 0.65
CA GLY A 65 9.68 10.02 -0.04
C GLY A 65 8.43 9.78 -0.87
N MET A 66 7.79 10.87 -1.29
CA MET A 66 6.57 10.82 -2.10
C MET A 66 6.89 11.31 -3.52
N MET A 67 6.53 10.52 -4.54
CA MET A 67 6.70 10.94 -5.94
C MET A 67 5.55 11.86 -6.35
N PRO A 68 5.81 12.97 -7.07
CA PRO A 68 4.73 13.86 -7.52
C PRO A 68 3.63 13.11 -8.27
N LEU A 69 2.39 13.25 -7.80
CA LEU A 69 1.23 12.70 -8.47
C LEU A 69 0.81 13.67 -9.58
N THR A 70 1.29 13.40 -10.79
CA THR A 70 0.88 14.16 -11.98
C THR A 70 -0.63 14.02 -12.15
N ASN A 71 -1.29 15.15 -12.41
CA ASN A 71 -2.76 15.26 -12.48
C ASN A 71 -3.49 15.19 -11.13
N ALA A 72 -2.86 15.54 -10.01
CA ALA A 72 -3.53 15.86 -8.75
C ALA A 72 -3.01 17.19 -8.18
N HIS A 73 -3.90 18.01 -7.60
CA HIS A 73 -3.48 19.25 -6.93
C HIS A 73 -2.47 18.94 -5.81
N PRO A 74 -1.32 19.64 -5.73
CA PRO A 74 -0.25 19.31 -4.78
C PRO A 74 -0.71 19.24 -3.33
N ASP A 75 -1.68 20.05 -2.91
CA ASP A 75 -2.20 20.07 -1.54
C ASP A 75 -2.75 18.71 -1.07
N ILE A 76 -3.14 17.84 -2.00
CA ILE A 76 -3.64 16.49 -1.70
C ILE A 76 -2.50 15.57 -1.23
N TRP A 77 -1.28 15.75 -1.75
CA TRP A 77 -0.21 14.77 -1.58
C TRP A 77 1.09 15.33 -1.00
N LYS A 78 1.35 16.65 -1.11
CA LYS A 78 2.63 17.29 -0.74
C LYS A 78 3.01 17.11 0.73
N ASN A 79 2.00 16.98 1.58
CA ASN A 79 2.16 16.79 3.02
C ASN A 79 1.98 15.32 3.45
N SER A 80 1.75 14.40 2.51
CA SER A 80 1.65 12.98 2.82
C SER A 80 3.01 12.46 3.26
N LYS A 81 3.04 11.86 4.45
CA LYS A 81 4.23 11.24 5.04
C LYS A 81 4.00 9.74 5.15
N PRO A 82 4.09 8.98 4.04
CA PRO A 82 3.99 7.54 4.10
C PRO A 82 5.06 7.00 5.06
N ASN A 83 4.69 6.00 5.85
CA ASN A 83 5.58 5.34 6.79
C ASN A 83 5.65 3.85 6.46
N THR A 84 6.82 3.27 6.72
CA THR A 84 7.05 1.85 6.51
C THR A 84 7.24 1.17 7.85
N ASP A 85 6.52 0.08 8.10
CA ASP A 85 6.73 -0.73 9.29
C ASP A 85 7.88 -1.72 9.05
N ILE A 86 9.05 -1.39 9.59
CA ILE A 86 10.26 -2.18 9.43
C ILE A 86 10.16 -3.54 10.12
N GLN A 87 9.48 -3.62 11.27
CA GLN A 87 9.40 -4.87 12.02
C GLN A 87 8.46 -5.85 11.32
N ILE A 88 7.33 -5.37 10.82
CA ILE A 88 6.42 -6.18 10.01
C ILE A 88 7.09 -6.56 8.68
N GLY A 89 7.83 -5.66 8.04
CA GLY A 89 8.59 -5.98 6.82
C GLY A 89 9.57 -7.13 7.01
N LYS A 90 10.35 -7.13 8.10
CA LYS A 90 11.24 -8.25 8.46
C LYS A 90 10.49 -9.55 8.67
N ARG A 91 9.33 -9.49 9.32
CA ARG A 91 8.47 -10.67 9.53
C ARG A 91 7.94 -11.22 8.21
N VAL A 92 7.53 -10.36 7.27
CA VAL A 92 7.08 -10.77 5.93
C VAL A 92 8.22 -11.47 5.19
N ILE A 93 9.43 -10.90 5.22
CA ILE A 93 10.62 -11.52 4.65
C ILE A 93 10.85 -12.93 5.20
N GLN A 94 10.78 -13.10 6.52
CA GLN A 94 10.95 -14.42 7.15
C GLN A 94 9.90 -15.42 6.64
N ILE A 95 8.62 -15.03 6.62
CA ILE A 95 7.53 -15.90 6.17
C ILE A 95 7.71 -16.32 4.70
N LEU A 96 8.16 -15.41 3.84
CA LEU A 96 8.41 -15.70 2.42
C LEU A 96 9.60 -16.66 2.25
N ASN A 97 10.71 -16.40 2.94
CA ASN A 97 11.89 -17.28 2.90
C ASN A 97 11.58 -18.68 3.47
N ASP A 98 10.81 -18.77 4.56
CA ASP A 98 10.36 -20.05 5.15
C ASP A 98 9.48 -20.84 4.18
N ALA A 99 8.76 -20.15 3.28
CA ALA A 99 7.98 -20.76 2.20
C ALA A 99 8.82 -21.08 0.94
N GLY A 100 10.14 -20.80 0.96
CA GLY A 100 11.03 -21.00 -0.16
C GLY A 100 10.91 -19.96 -1.27
N ILE A 101 10.43 -18.75 -0.98
CA ILE A 101 10.35 -17.61 -1.91
C ILE A 101 11.51 -16.65 -1.64
N ASP A 102 12.23 -16.25 -2.69
CA ASP A 102 13.38 -15.37 -2.57
C ASP A 102 12.96 -13.91 -2.34
N THR A 103 13.48 -13.28 -1.27
CA THR A 103 13.17 -11.89 -0.91
C THR A 103 14.30 -10.89 -1.06
#